data_AF-A0A7K2TX53-F1
#
_entry.id   AF-A0A7K2TX53-F1
#
_cell.length_a   1.000
_cell.length_b   1.000
_cell.length_c   1.000
_cell.angle_alpha   90.00
_cell.angle_beta   90.00
_cell.angle_gamma   90.00
#
_symmetry.space_group_name_H-M   'P 1'
#
loop_
_entity.id
_entity.type
_entity.pdbx_description
1 polymer ?
#
loop_
_entity_poly.entity_id
_entity_poly.type
_entity_poly.pdbx_seq_one_letter_code
_entity_poly.pdbx_strand_id
1 'polypeptide(L)' 'MNRVNNTLAVRAEDLNDSYVGEHFSYEHPKTGVELHARIAAIQSNGRYMNIYLDGLMTNGTTDVLTVGDWEELYFPPIED' A
#
# COMPACT_ATOMS: atom_id res chain seq x y z
N MET A 1 8.46 9.57 -19.04
CA MET A 1 8.07 8.26 -19.59
C MET A 1 6.82 7.81 -18.85
N ASN A 2 5.69 7.68 -19.56
CA ASN A 2 4.39 7.32 -19.01
C ASN A 2 4.40 5.84 -18.60
N ARG A 3 4.45 5.55 -17.30
CA ARG A 3 4.29 4.19 -16.72
C ARG A 3 2.85 3.89 -16.29
N VAL A 4 1.88 4.72 -16.69
CA VAL A 4 0.50 4.64 -16.21
C VAL A 4 -0.39 4.20 -17.36
N ASN A 5 -0.58 2.90 -17.54
CA ASN A 5 -1.73 2.39 -18.31
C ASN A 5 -2.30 1.07 -17.77
N ASN A 6 -1.65 0.40 -16.80
CA ASN A 6 -2.13 -0.87 -16.27
C ASN A 6 -2.18 -0.93 -14.73
N THR A 7 -1.91 0.16 -14.00
CA THR A 7 -1.98 0.17 -12.54
C THR A 7 -3.37 0.57 -12.06
N LEU A 8 -3.95 -0.21 -11.16
CA LEU A 8 -5.21 0.12 -10.49
C LEU A 8 -4.90 1.03 -9.30
N ALA A 9 -5.44 2.25 -9.31
CA ALA A 9 -5.44 3.13 -8.15
C ALA A 9 -6.55 2.71 -7.19
N VAL A 10 -6.20 2.40 -5.94
CA VAL A 10 -7.12 1.99 -4.89
C VAL A 10 -6.91 2.93 -3.70
N ARG A 11 -8.00 3.51 -3.19
CA ARG A 11 -7.89 4.33 -1.97
C ARG A 11 -7.63 3.44 -0.77
N ALA A 12 -6.89 3.97 0.19
CA ALA A 12 -6.59 3.25 1.42
C ALA A 12 -7.87 2.80 2.15
N GLU A 13 -8.94 3.60 2.12
CA GLU A 13 -10.25 3.25 2.68
C GLU A 13 -10.91 1.99 2.08
N ASP A 14 -10.58 1.67 0.82
CA ASP A 14 -11.14 0.53 0.10
C ASP A 14 -10.32 -0.77 0.31
N LEU A 15 -9.17 -0.67 0.97
CA LEU A 15 -8.34 -1.82 1.29
C LEU A 15 -9.05 -2.74 2.28
N ASN A 16 -9.00 -4.03 1.98
CA ASN A 16 -9.57 -5.10 2.78
C ASN A 16 -8.72 -6.37 2.64
N ASP A 17 -9.13 -7.45 3.29
CA ASP A 17 -8.36 -8.70 3.36
C ASP A 17 -8.06 -9.32 1.97
N SER A 18 -8.79 -8.97 0.90
CA SER A 18 -8.48 -9.43 -0.46
C SER A 18 -7.14 -8.91 -1.00
N TYR A 19 -6.58 -7.84 -0.41
CA TYR A 19 -5.31 -7.25 -0.82
C TYR A 19 -4.12 -7.81 -0.01
N VAL A 20 -4.35 -8.66 0.98
CA VAL A 20 -3.26 -9.30 1.73
C VAL A 20 -2.51 -10.26 0.81
N GLY A 21 -1.18 -10.11 0.76
CA GLY A 21 -0.29 -10.82 -0.17
C GLY A 21 -0.05 -10.08 -1.49
N GLU A 22 -0.80 -9.02 -1.78
CA GLU A 22 -0.64 -8.22 -3.00
C GLU A 22 0.54 -7.26 -2.89
N HIS A 23 1.19 -7.04 -4.03
CA HIS A 23 2.23 -6.02 -4.18
C HIS A 23 1.61 -4.68 -4.55
N PHE A 24 2.17 -3.59 -4.03
CA PHE A 24 1.73 -2.24 -4.35
C PHE A 24 2.92 -1.28 -4.47
N SER A 25 2.67 -0.14 -5.11
CA SER A 25 3.51 1.04 -5.03
C SER A 25 2.76 2.21 -4.41
N TYR A 26 3.47 3.04 -3.65
CA TYR A 26 2.94 4.22 -3.00
C TYR A 26 3.96 5.35 -3.08
N GLU A 27 3.51 6.56 -3.43
CA GLU A 27 4.33 7.77 -3.41
C GLU A 27 3.85 8.67 -2.28
N HIS A 28 4.73 8.95 -1.31
CA HIS A 28 4.35 9.76 -0.16
C HIS A 28 4.09 11.21 -0.59
N PRO A 29 2.88 11.76 -0.39
CA PRO A 29 2.41 12.98 -1.06
C PRO A 29 3.19 14.24 -0.65
N LYS A 30 3.86 14.22 0.51
CA LYS A 30 4.66 15.37 1.00
C LYS A 30 6.13 15.30 0.63
N THR A 31 6.69 14.11 0.46
CA THR A 31 8.14 13.92 0.28
C THR A 31 8.50 13.45 -1.12
N GLY A 32 7.53 12.95 -1.90
CA GLY A 32 7.77 12.34 -3.21
C GLY A 32 8.58 11.04 -3.13
N VAL A 33 8.70 10.45 -1.94
CA VAL A 33 9.42 9.18 -1.76
C VAL A 33 8.50 8.06 -2.22
N GLU A 34 8.99 7.27 -3.17
CA GLU A 34 8.31 6.07 -3.67
C GLU A 34 8.69 4.85 -2.82
N LEU A 35 7.68 4.03 -2.51
CA LEU A 35 7.78 2.76 -1.81
C LEU A 35 7.13 1.67 -2.65
N HIS A 36 7.80 0.52 -2.75
CA HIS A 36 7.22 -0.72 -3.26
C HIS A 36 7.26 -1.78 -2.17
N ALA A 37 6.11 -2.38 -1.87
CA ALA A 37 6.00 -3.37 -0.80
C ALA A 37 4.88 -4.37 -1.07
N ARG A 38 4.79 -5.38 -0.22
CA ARG A 38 3.71 -6.37 -0.19
C ARG A 38 2.93 -6.23 1.10
N ILE A 39 1.62 -6.41 1.05
CA ILE A 39 0.74 -6.28 2.22
C ILE A 39 0.75 -7.58 3.03
N ALA A 40 1.12 -7.51 4.30
CA ALA A 40 1.00 -8.60 5.26
C ALA A 40 -0.34 -8.58 6.03
N ALA A 41 -0.82 -7.39 6.38
CA ALA A 41 -2.08 -7.16 7.07
C ALA A 41 -2.51 -5.71 6.92
N ILE A 42 -3.81 -5.44 7.11
CA ILE A 42 -4.41 -4.10 7.04
C ILE A 42 -5.22 -3.88 8.30
N GLN A 43 -5.15 -2.67 8.86
CA GLN A 43 -5.98 -2.26 9.98
C GLN A 43 -6.47 -0.82 9.79
N SER A 44 -7.79 -0.63 9.82
CA SER A 44 -8.39 0.71 9.87
C SER A 44 -8.42 1.24 11.30
N ASN A 45 -8.03 2.50 11.48
CA ASN A 45 -8.15 3.25 12.73
C ASN A 45 -9.11 4.44 12.56
N GLY A 46 -10.10 4.33 11.67
CA GLY A 46 -11.00 5.41 11.29
C GLY A 46 -10.42 6.23 10.14
N ARG A 47 -9.75 7.35 10.43
CA ARG A 47 -9.20 8.27 9.40
C ARG A 47 -7.89 7.83 8.76
N TYR A 48 -7.28 6.79 9.30
CA TYR A 48 -5.98 6.30 8.86
C TYR A 48 -6.02 4.79 8.70
N MET A 49 -5.22 4.31 7.76
CA MET A 49 -5.01 2.89 7.50
C MET A 49 -3.58 2.54 7.87
N ASN A 50 -3.41 1.52 8.71
CA ASN A 50 -2.13 0.89 8.98
C ASN A 50 -1.96 -0.31 8.06
N ILE A 51 -0.92 -0.29 7.23
CA ILE A 51 -0.57 -1.34 6.29
C ILE A 51 0.71 -1.98 6.78
N TYR A 52 0.62 -3.22 7.21
CA TYR A 52 1.76 -4.01 7.66
C TYR A 52 2.47 -4.57 6.44
N LEU A 53 3.79 -4.39 6.35
CA LEU A 53 4.56 -4.73 5.17
C LEU A 53 5.21 -6.12 5.32
N ASP A 54 4.99 -6.99 4.34
CA ASP A 54 5.63 -8.31 4.27
C ASP A 54 7.10 -8.18 3.85
N GLY A 55 7.97 -9.01 4.43
CA GLY A 55 9.40 -9.05 4.12
C GLY A 55 10.24 -7.86 4.58
N LEU A 56 9.63 -6.75 5.01
CA LEU A 56 10.30 -5.65 5.72
C LEU A 56 10.19 -5.85 7.24
N MET A 57 11.13 -6.64 7.77
CA MET A 57 11.38 -6.70 9.20
C MET A 57 12.65 -5.92 9.52
N THR A 58 12.50 -4.79 10.20
CA THR A 58 13.64 -4.03 10.73
C THR A 58 13.79 -4.39 12.21
N ASN A 59 14.90 -5.02 12.60
CA ASN A 59 15.19 -5.40 13.99
C ASN A 59 14.11 -6.26 14.70
N GLY A 60 13.38 -7.09 13.94
CA GLY A 60 12.33 -7.96 14.49
C GLY A 60 10.98 -7.28 14.72
N THR A 61 10.82 -6.03 14.28
CA THR A 61 9.51 -5.36 14.19
C THR A 61 9.04 -5.34 12.74
N THR A 62 7.76 -5.65 12.52
CA THR A 62 7.10 -5.46 11.24
C THR A 62 7.02 -3.98 10.92
N ASP A 63 7.50 -3.57 9.75
CA ASP A 63 7.35 -2.19 9.32
C ASP A 63 5.88 -1.90 8.97
N VAL A 64 5.40 -0.75 9.43
CA VAL A 64 4.01 -0.31 9.25
C VAL A 64 4.01 0.99 8.47
N LEU A 65 3.33 0.99 7.32
CA LEU A 65 3.00 2.19 6.58
C LEU A 65 1.65 2.71 7.08
N THR A 66 1.62 3.92 7.63
CA THR A 66 0.38 4.61 8.00
C THR A 66 0.04 5.67 6.95
N VAL A 67 -1.13 5.56 6.33
CA VAL A 67 -1.64 6.49 5.31
C VAL A 67 -3.01 7.04 5.70
N GLY A 68 -3.37 8.23 5.21
CA GLY A 68 -4.74 8.72 5.26
C GLY A 68 -5.71 7.86 4.46
N ASP A 69 -6.96 7.78 4.89
CA ASP A 69 -8.03 7.05 4.19
C ASP A 69 -8.23 7.53 2.73
N TRP A 70 -7.96 8.81 2.46
CA TRP A 70 -8.01 9.46 1.15
C TRP A 70 -6.80 9.20 0.25
N GLU A 71 -5.73 8.57 0.75
CA GLU A 71 -4.51 8.35 -0.04
C GLU A 71 -4.65 7.14 -0.97
N GLU A 72 -3.98 7.18 -2.12
CA GLU A 72 -4.05 6.14 -3.14
C GLU A 72 -2.82 5.25 -3.11
N LEU A 73 -3.07 3.94 -3.25
CA LEU A 73 -2.07 2.91 -3.49
C LEU A 73 -2.27 2.37 -4.90
N TYR A 74 -1.18 2.05 -5.57
CA TYR A 74 -1.21 1.58 -6.95
C TYR A 74 -0.84 0.10 -6.99
N PHE A 75 -1.75 -0.72 -7.49
CA PHE A 75 -1.57 -2.14 -7.63
C PHE A 75 -1.26 -2.50 -9.08
N PRO A 76 -0.41 -3.51 -9.33
CA PRO A 76 -0.26 -4.06 -10.66
C PRO A 76 -1.61 -4.60 -11.17
N PRO A 77 -1.81 -4.71 -12.49
CA PRO A 77 -3.00 -5.34 -13.02
C PRO A 77 -3.07 -6.79 -12.51
N ILE A 78 -4.28 -7.27 -12.19
CA ILE A 78 -4.50 -8.68 -11.93
C ILE A 78 -4.27 -9.40 -13.27
N GLU A 79 -3.21 -10.20 -13.37
CA GLU A 79 -3.01 -11.11 -14.50
C GLU A 79 -3.90 -12.35 -14.26
N ASP A 80 -4.93 -12.52 -15.09
CA ASP A 80 -5.79 -13.73 -15.15
C ASP A 80 -5.00 -14.98 -15.58
#